data_AF-A0A8T3U8Y3-F1
#
_entry.id   AF-A0A8T3U8Y3-F1
#
_cell.length_a   1.000
_cell.length_b   1.000
_cell.length_c   1.000
_cell.angle_alpha   90.00
_cell.angle_beta   90.00
_cell.angle_gamma   90.00
#
_symmetry.space_group_name_H-M   'P 1'
#
loop_
_entity.id
_entity.type
_entity.pdbx_description
1 polymer ?
#
loop_
_entity_poly.entity_id
_entity_poly.type
_entity_poly.pdbx_seq_one_letter_code
_entity_poly.pdbx_strand_id
1 'polypeptide(L)'
;MNLSTDYHDIQEGGRIILLYSGGTDSSLILYELTKRFPNLLIHTVSLNPPFLHEIKYESELKARRTFIKYLLDQEYPIRHQEISIRHNLIPEMEPYRGDARIFNVEFGGCPQAVYWLSTLLIYLKSGDHLYYGLLGIDDNTWCVPYYIEGMKYFLKTLDRKDISLHVPLIYRSKDYVIQKLFEYDIYDYTWHCETPYEENVPCLECKPCMDHLKALAGMAEFHEDIEIQKKARELVDKAKFVIAKRSAE
;
A
#
# COMPACT_ATOMS: atom_id res chain seq x y z
N MET A 1 6.85 19.08 6.96
CA MET A 1 7.86 18.65 5.95
C MET A 1 7.16 17.81 4.90
N ASN A 2 7.14 18.25 3.64
CA ASN A 2 6.76 17.39 2.52
C ASN A 2 7.85 16.34 2.34
N LEU A 3 7.49 15.13 1.90
CA LEU A 3 8.45 14.07 1.54
C LEU A 3 9.38 14.48 0.38
N SER A 4 9.20 15.69 -0.19
CA SER A 4 9.98 16.29 -1.28
C SER A 4 11.49 16.32 -1.07
N THR A 5 12.00 16.12 0.15
CA THR A 5 13.44 16.05 0.43
C THR A 5 14.02 14.63 0.38
N ASP A 6 13.20 13.59 0.51
CA ASP A 6 13.62 12.17 0.51
C ASP A 6 13.47 11.51 -0.87
N TYR A 7 12.74 12.17 -1.78
CA TYR A 7 12.83 11.88 -3.22
C TYR A 7 14.13 12.51 -3.74
N HIS A 8 15.27 11.87 -3.45
CA HIS A 8 16.56 12.24 -4.02
C HIS A 8 16.42 12.49 -5.52
N ASP A 9 17.14 13.50 -6.02
CA ASP A 9 17.17 13.86 -7.43
C ASP A 9 17.35 12.60 -8.27
N ILE A 10 16.25 12.18 -8.92
CA ILE A 10 16.24 11.12 -9.91
C ILE A 10 17.18 11.62 -10.99
N GLN A 11 18.43 11.14 -10.95
CA GLN A 11 19.39 11.37 -12.03
C GLN A 11 18.70 10.93 -13.31
N GLU A 12 18.81 11.73 -14.37
CA GLU A 12 18.14 11.48 -15.65
C GLU A 12 18.30 10.02 -16.09
N GLY A 13 17.23 9.23 -15.97
CA GLY A 13 17.17 7.84 -16.43
C GLY A 13 16.34 6.93 -15.52
N GLY A 14 15.69 5.92 -16.11
CA GLY A 14 14.95 4.90 -15.37
C GLY A 14 13.45 5.16 -15.19
N ARG A 15 12.68 4.11 -14.86
CA ARG A 15 11.23 4.24 -14.58
C ARG A 15 11.02 4.51 -13.10
N ILE A 16 10.04 5.38 -12.80
CA ILE A 16 9.48 5.50 -11.45
C ILE A 16 8.41 4.43 -11.30
N ILE A 17 8.61 3.49 -10.37
CA ILE A 17 7.71 2.34 -10.15
C ILE A 17 7.24 2.35 -8.70
N LEU A 18 5.94 2.41 -8.48
CA LEU A 18 5.34 2.30 -7.16
C LEU A 18 4.67 0.94 -6.98
N LEU A 19 5.02 0.22 -5.91
CA LEU A 19 4.21 -0.90 -5.42
C LEU A 19 2.94 -0.34 -4.78
N TYR A 20 1.83 -0.41 -5.52
CA TYR A 20 0.58 0.28 -5.25
C TYR A 20 -0.55 -0.70 -4.94
N SER A 21 -0.96 -0.77 -3.68
CA SER A 21 -2.07 -1.62 -3.23
C SER A 21 -3.43 -0.93 -3.30
N GLY A 22 -3.48 0.41 -3.37
CA GLY A 22 -4.71 1.18 -3.10
C GLY A 22 -4.90 1.52 -1.62
N GLY A 23 -3.99 1.06 -0.77
CA GLY A 23 -3.94 1.43 0.64
C GLY A 23 -3.57 2.90 0.83
N THR A 24 -4.03 3.49 1.94
CA THR A 24 -3.72 4.86 2.42
C THR A 24 -2.27 5.29 2.18
N ASP A 25 -1.31 4.49 2.60
CA ASP A 25 0.12 4.81 2.53
C ASP A 25 0.62 4.86 1.07
N SER A 26 0.26 3.86 0.26
CA SER A 26 0.63 3.81 -1.15
C SER A 26 -0.08 4.86 -2.01
N SER A 27 -1.33 5.22 -1.67
CA SER A 27 -2.08 6.27 -2.36
C SER A 27 -1.49 7.66 -2.10
N LEU A 28 -1.03 7.93 -0.87
CA LEU A 28 -0.31 9.17 -0.57
C LEU A 28 0.97 9.28 -1.42
N ILE A 29 1.80 8.22 -1.46
CA ILE A 29 3.03 8.22 -2.25
C ILE A 29 2.73 8.43 -3.73
N LEU A 30 1.69 7.76 -4.28
CA LEU A 30 1.30 7.95 -5.68
C LEU A 30 0.96 9.41 -5.97
N TYR A 31 0.14 10.03 -5.12
CA TYR A 31 -0.22 11.43 -5.29
C TYR A 31 1.01 12.35 -5.26
N GLU A 32 1.88 12.19 -4.27
CA GLU A 32 3.08 13.00 -4.17
C GLU A 32 4.03 12.81 -5.34
N LEU A 33 4.21 11.58 -5.84
CA LEU A 33 5.01 11.31 -7.04
C LEU A 33 4.43 12.05 -8.26
N THR A 34 3.10 12.05 -8.44
CA THR A 34 2.47 12.78 -9.56
C THR A 34 2.61 14.30 -9.42
N LYS A 35 2.57 14.84 -8.19
CA LYS A 35 2.81 16.28 -7.96
C LYS A 35 4.27 16.67 -8.16
N ARG A 36 5.21 15.81 -7.76
CA ARG A 36 6.64 16.05 -7.88
C ARG A 36 7.12 15.94 -9.34
N PHE A 37 6.57 14.99 -10.08
CA PHE A 37 6.95 14.69 -11.46
C PHE A 37 5.72 14.74 -12.40
N PRO A 38 5.09 15.93 -12.58
CA PRO A 38 3.81 16.05 -13.27
C PRO A 38 3.83 15.60 -14.73
N ASN A 39 5.00 15.60 -15.37
CA ASN A 39 5.16 15.25 -16.78
C ASN A 39 5.83 13.88 -17.01
N LEU A 40 6.21 13.15 -15.95
CA LEU A 40 6.87 11.85 -16.07
C LEU A 40 5.87 10.72 -15.83
N LEU A 41 5.92 9.71 -16.69
CA LEU A 41 5.09 8.51 -16.54
C LEU A 41 5.41 7.78 -15.24
N ILE A 42 4.45 7.77 -14.31
CA ILE A 42 4.53 6.97 -13.09
C ILE A 42 3.97 5.58 -13.37
N HIS A 43 4.80 4.56 -13.19
CA HIS A 43 4.35 3.18 -13.24
C HIS A 43 3.85 2.77 -11.86
N THR A 44 2.66 2.18 -11.80
CA THR A 44 2.14 1.59 -10.57
C THR A 44 1.95 0.10 -10.80
N VAL A 45 2.38 -0.71 -9.83
CA VAL A 45 2.26 -2.16 -9.90
C VAL A 45 1.55 -2.66 -8.66
N SER A 46 0.53 -3.47 -8.86
CA SER A 46 -0.17 -4.21 -7.80
C SER A 46 0.10 -5.69 -7.95
N LEU A 47 0.07 -6.41 -6.84
CA LEU A 47 0.27 -7.86 -6.82
C LEU A 47 -1.01 -8.51 -6.31
N ASN A 48 -1.48 -9.53 -7.02
CA ASN A 48 -2.59 -10.37 -6.61
C ASN A 48 -2.02 -11.76 -6.24
N PRO A 49 -1.54 -11.93 -4.99
CA PRO A 49 -1.02 -13.20 -4.52
C PRO A 49 -2.15 -14.20 -4.20
N PRO A 50 -1.86 -15.52 -4.24
CA PRO A 50 -2.85 -16.56 -4.02
C PRO A 50 -3.42 -16.61 -2.59
N PHE A 51 -2.77 -15.92 -1.65
CA PHE A 51 -3.18 -15.82 -0.25
C PHE A 51 -3.93 -14.51 0.04
N LEU A 52 -4.20 -13.64 -0.94
CA LEU A 52 -5.00 -12.45 -0.69
C LEU A 52 -6.48 -12.85 -0.53
N HIS A 53 -7.11 -12.41 0.57
CA HIS A 53 -8.53 -12.65 0.77
C HIS A 53 -9.35 -11.97 -0.34
N GLU A 54 -10.30 -12.67 -0.94
CA GLU A 54 -11.07 -12.19 -2.11
C GLU A 54 -11.80 -10.86 -1.83
N ILE A 55 -12.49 -10.76 -0.68
CA ILE A 55 -13.18 -9.53 -0.29
C ILE A 55 -12.20 -8.35 -0.12
N LYS A 56 -11.00 -8.63 0.38
CA LYS A 56 -9.94 -7.62 0.50
C LYS A 56 -9.47 -7.18 -0.88
N TYR A 57 -9.19 -8.14 -1.76
CA TYR A 57 -8.76 -7.89 -3.13
C TYR A 57 -9.75 -6.99 -3.87
N GLU A 58 -11.05 -7.30 -3.83
CA GLU A 58 -12.08 -6.50 -4.51
C GLU A 58 -12.17 -5.08 -3.95
N SER A 59 -12.07 -4.93 -2.63
CA SER A 59 -12.05 -3.61 -1.98
C SER A 59 -10.83 -2.78 -2.39
N GLU A 60 -9.64 -3.38 -2.39
CA GLU A 60 -8.41 -2.76 -2.88
C GLU A 60 -8.47 -2.44 -4.37
N LEU A 61 -9.02 -3.34 -5.19
CA LEU A 61 -9.19 -3.14 -6.63
C LEU A 61 -10.09 -1.94 -6.92
N LYS A 62 -11.22 -1.81 -6.21
CA LYS A 62 -12.11 -0.65 -6.36
C LYS A 62 -11.42 0.65 -5.96
N ALA A 63 -10.71 0.66 -4.82
CA ALA A 63 -9.94 1.82 -4.38
C ALA A 63 -8.90 2.24 -5.44
N ARG A 64 -8.09 1.28 -5.91
CA ARG A 64 -7.09 1.50 -6.97
C ARG A 64 -7.71 2.09 -8.23
N ARG A 65 -8.78 1.47 -8.76
CA ARG A 65 -9.45 1.91 -9.99
C ARG A 65 -10.02 3.31 -9.86
N THR A 66 -10.63 3.61 -8.72
CA THR A 66 -11.24 4.91 -8.47
C THR A 66 -10.16 5.99 -8.39
N PHE A 67 -9.07 5.73 -7.67
CA PHE A 67 -7.99 6.72 -7.54
C PHE A 67 -7.19 6.92 -8.83
N ILE A 68 -6.87 5.84 -9.55
CA ILE A 68 -6.19 5.93 -10.85
C ILE A 68 -7.05 6.74 -11.83
N LYS A 69 -8.37 6.49 -11.87
CA LYS A 69 -9.27 7.27 -12.71
C LYS A 69 -9.23 8.75 -12.32
N TYR A 70 -9.35 9.08 -11.04
CA TYR A 70 -9.24 10.45 -10.55
C TYR A 70 -7.94 11.13 -11.02
N LEU A 71 -6.79 10.45 -10.91
CA LEU A 71 -5.51 11.02 -11.35
C LEU A 71 -5.40 11.17 -12.87
N LEU A 72 -5.93 10.22 -13.65
CA LEU A 72 -5.99 10.31 -15.11
C LEU A 72 -6.91 11.45 -15.58
N ASP A 73 -8.03 11.67 -14.89
CA ASP A 73 -8.96 12.79 -15.15
C ASP A 73 -8.30 14.15 -14.83
N GLN A 74 -7.24 14.17 -14.01
CA GLN A 74 -6.37 15.32 -13.74
C GLN A 74 -5.16 15.39 -14.71
N GLU A 75 -5.17 14.60 -15.79
CA GLU A 75 -4.13 14.55 -16.83
C GLU A 75 -2.75 14.07 -16.34
N TYR A 76 -2.67 13.41 -15.17
CA TYR A 76 -1.40 12.83 -14.72
C TYR A 76 -1.03 11.57 -15.53
N PRO A 77 0.22 11.48 -16.04
CA PRO A 77 0.67 10.32 -16.80
C PRO A 77 0.92 9.13 -15.87
N ILE A 78 -0.03 8.20 -15.80
CA ILE A 78 0.06 6.99 -14.97
C ILE A 78 -0.16 5.74 -15.82
N ARG A 79 0.64 4.70 -15.58
CA ARG A 79 0.43 3.36 -16.13
C ARG A 79 0.36 2.32 -15.01
N HIS A 80 -0.83 1.78 -14.81
CA HIS A 80 -1.05 0.70 -13.85
C HIS A 80 -0.88 -0.68 -14.47
N GLN A 81 -0.30 -1.60 -13.71
CA GLN A 81 -0.25 -3.02 -14.03
C GLN A 81 -0.57 -3.85 -12.77
N GLU A 82 -1.34 -4.91 -12.96
CA GLU A 82 -1.50 -5.96 -11.94
C GLU A 82 -0.71 -7.20 -12.37
N ILE A 83 0.02 -7.79 -11.43
CA ILE A 83 0.69 -9.08 -11.60
C ILE A 83 -0.04 -10.09 -10.72
N SER A 84 -0.68 -11.07 -11.36
CA SER A 84 -1.41 -12.13 -10.66
C SER A 84 -0.56 -13.41 -10.64
N ILE A 85 -0.43 -14.01 -9.47
CA ILE A 85 0.26 -15.29 -9.27
C ILE A 85 -0.75 -16.25 -8.67
N ARG A 86 -0.82 -17.46 -9.23
CA ARG A 86 -1.80 -18.48 -8.82
C ARG A 86 -1.08 -19.74 -8.39
N HIS A 87 -1.47 -20.28 -7.24
CA HIS A 87 -1.09 -21.62 -6.81
C HIS A 87 -2.28 -22.53 -7.07
N ASN A 88 -2.17 -23.38 -8.08
CA ASN A 88 -3.22 -24.35 -8.42
C ASN A 88 -2.75 -25.73 -8.00
N LEU A 89 -3.62 -26.46 -7.30
CA LEU A 89 -3.46 -27.89 -7.15
C LEU A 89 -3.91 -28.55 -8.46
N ILE A 90 -3.20 -29.60 -8.87
CA ILE A 90 -3.72 -30.48 -9.91
C ILE A 90 -4.97 -31.20 -9.38
N PRO A 91 -5.94 -31.58 -10.23
CA PRO A 91 -7.21 -32.18 -9.80
C PRO A 91 -7.05 -33.37 -8.85
N GLU A 92 -6.03 -34.20 -9.06
CA GLU A 92 -5.70 -35.37 -8.24
C GLU A 92 -5.29 -35.00 -6.81
N MET A 93 -4.85 -33.76 -6.59
CA MET A 93 -4.38 -33.26 -5.29
C MET A 93 -5.42 -32.41 -4.56
N GLU A 94 -6.59 -32.15 -5.16
CA GLU A 94 -7.69 -31.40 -4.52
C GLU A 94 -8.14 -31.96 -3.17
N PRO A 95 -8.19 -33.30 -2.94
CA PRO A 95 -8.53 -33.84 -1.62
C PRO A 95 -7.56 -33.45 -0.50
N TYR A 96 -6.34 -33.02 -0.84
CA TYR A 96 -5.34 -32.56 0.12
C TYR A 96 -5.40 -31.04 0.34
N ARG A 97 -6.31 -30.30 -0.32
CA ARG A 97 -6.46 -28.86 -0.12
C ARG A 97 -6.63 -28.53 1.36
N GLY A 98 -5.69 -27.75 1.91
CA GLY A 98 -5.67 -27.39 3.33
C GLY A 98 -4.76 -28.27 4.21
N ASP A 99 -4.13 -29.30 3.64
CA ASP A 99 -3.05 -30.05 4.31
C ASP A 99 -1.85 -29.12 4.56
N ALA A 100 -1.41 -29.04 5.81
CA ALA A 100 -0.28 -28.20 6.24
C ALA A 100 1.05 -28.56 5.55
N ARG A 101 1.14 -29.73 4.91
CA ARG A 101 2.31 -30.17 4.13
C ARG A 101 2.34 -29.59 2.72
N ILE A 102 1.23 -29.02 2.24
CA ILE A 102 1.22 -28.28 0.98
C ILE A 102 2.01 -27.00 1.17
N PHE A 103 2.90 -26.70 0.23
CA PHE A 103 3.60 -25.42 0.17
C PHE A 103 2.57 -24.29 0.06
N ASN A 104 2.28 -23.67 1.19
CA ASN A 104 1.41 -22.51 1.29
C ASN A 104 2.17 -21.35 1.91
N VAL A 105 1.73 -20.13 1.61
CA VAL A 105 2.34 -18.93 2.20
C VAL A 105 1.76 -18.74 3.60
N GLU A 106 2.62 -18.58 4.59
CA GLU A 106 2.20 -18.14 5.91
C GLU A 106 1.82 -16.65 5.85
N PHE A 107 0.63 -16.32 6.35
CA PHE A 107 0.18 -14.94 6.46
C PHE A 107 1.04 -14.19 7.49
N GLY A 108 1.43 -12.96 7.15
CA GLY A 108 2.22 -12.10 8.04
C GLY A 108 3.10 -11.11 7.28
N GLY A 109 3.38 -9.95 7.89
CA GLY A 109 3.97 -8.80 7.19
C GLY A 109 5.34 -9.05 6.54
N CYS A 110 6.24 -9.79 7.19
CA CYS A 110 7.57 -10.10 6.63
C CYS A 110 7.50 -11.02 5.38
N PRO A 111 6.82 -12.19 5.41
CA PRO A 111 6.60 -13.00 4.22
C PRO A 111 5.99 -12.23 3.05
N GLN A 112 5.00 -11.38 3.32
CA GLN A 112 4.31 -10.59 2.30
C GLN A 112 5.24 -9.57 1.62
N ALA A 113 6.05 -8.84 2.39
CA ALA A 113 7.04 -7.91 1.83
C ALA A 113 8.11 -8.62 0.98
N VAL A 114 8.62 -9.76 1.45
CA VAL A 114 9.58 -10.57 0.69
C VAL A 114 8.96 -11.06 -0.62
N TYR A 115 7.74 -11.59 -0.56
CA TYR A 115 7.01 -12.05 -1.74
C TYR A 115 6.84 -10.90 -2.75
N TRP A 116 6.41 -9.73 -2.28
CA TRP A 116 6.19 -8.58 -3.14
C TRP A 116 7.45 -8.08 -3.82
N LEU A 117 8.49 -7.84 -3.04
CA LEU A 117 9.75 -7.31 -3.56
C LEU A 117 10.39 -8.32 -4.52
N SER A 118 10.54 -9.58 -4.12
CA SER A 118 11.16 -10.63 -4.96
C SER A 118 10.43 -10.85 -6.28
N THR A 119 9.09 -10.85 -6.26
CA THR A 119 8.27 -10.96 -7.48
C THR A 119 8.55 -9.85 -8.47
N LEU A 120 8.75 -8.62 -7.99
CA LEU A 120 8.95 -7.46 -8.87
C LEU A 120 10.34 -7.45 -9.50
N LEU A 121 11.37 -8.00 -8.85
CA LEU A 121 12.77 -7.86 -9.28
C LEU A 121 13.02 -8.34 -10.71
N ILE A 122 12.34 -9.40 -11.15
CA ILE A 122 12.50 -9.93 -12.52
C ILE A 122 11.99 -8.97 -13.61
N TYR A 123 11.11 -8.03 -13.25
CA TYR A 123 10.52 -7.05 -14.18
C TYR A 123 11.25 -5.72 -14.17
N LEU A 124 12.20 -5.53 -13.25
CA LEU A 124 13.00 -4.31 -13.17
C LEU A 124 14.07 -4.27 -14.26
N LYS A 125 14.37 -3.06 -14.69
CA LYS A 125 15.40 -2.68 -15.64
C LYS A 125 16.43 -1.82 -14.93
N SER A 126 17.64 -1.80 -15.46
CA SER A 126 18.70 -0.96 -14.90
C SER A 126 18.26 0.50 -14.85
N GLY A 127 18.55 1.18 -13.74
CA GLY A 127 18.11 2.55 -13.47
C GLY A 127 16.71 2.69 -12.86
N ASP A 128 15.90 1.63 -12.74
CA ASP A 128 14.55 1.78 -12.17
C ASP A 128 14.56 2.21 -10.69
N HIS A 129 13.60 3.05 -10.33
CA HIS A 129 13.38 3.53 -8.97
C HIS A 129 12.09 2.91 -8.40
N LEU A 130 12.23 1.98 -7.47
CA LEU A 130 11.12 1.28 -6.84
C LEU A 130 10.71 1.99 -5.55
N TYR A 131 9.43 2.31 -5.41
CA TYR A 131 8.83 2.91 -4.21
C TYR A 131 7.96 1.89 -3.48
N TYR A 132 8.10 1.83 -2.17
CA TYR A 132 7.36 0.93 -1.30
C TYR A 132 6.76 1.69 -0.11
N GLY A 133 5.44 1.54 0.07
CA GLY A 133 4.67 2.21 1.11
C GLY A 133 4.75 1.53 2.47
N LEU A 134 5.95 1.47 3.04
CA LEU A 134 6.18 0.96 4.39
C LEU A 134 6.24 2.10 5.40
N LEU A 135 5.43 2.02 6.45
CA LEU A 135 5.33 3.03 7.49
C LEU A 135 6.25 2.69 8.66
N GLY A 136 6.77 3.69 9.37
CA GLY A 136 7.78 3.45 10.42
C GLY A 136 7.32 2.58 11.61
N ILE A 137 6.00 2.44 11.79
CA ILE A 137 5.40 1.61 12.84
C ILE A 137 5.15 0.17 12.39
N ASP A 138 5.39 -0.15 11.12
CA ASP A 138 5.14 -1.48 10.58
C ASP A 138 6.16 -2.47 11.13
N ASP A 139 5.69 -3.69 11.43
CA ASP A 139 6.44 -4.72 12.16
C ASP A 139 7.72 -5.18 11.42
N ASN A 140 7.82 -4.90 10.12
CA ASN A 140 8.91 -5.29 9.23
C ASN A 140 9.80 -4.11 8.77
N THR A 141 9.63 -2.92 9.36
CA THR A 141 10.45 -1.73 9.04
C THR A 141 11.94 -1.97 9.23
N TRP A 142 12.31 -2.66 10.31
CA TRP A 142 13.70 -3.01 10.60
C TRP A 142 14.33 -3.94 9.55
N CYS A 143 13.52 -4.58 8.69
CA CYS A 143 14.00 -5.46 7.63
C CYS A 143 14.46 -4.73 6.37
N VAL A 144 14.17 -3.43 6.21
CA VAL A 144 14.48 -2.67 4.99
C VAL A 144 15.94 -2.79 4.53
N PRO A 145 16.97 -2.69 5.41
CA PRO A 145 18.36 -2.90 5.00
C PRO A 145 18.61 -4.28 4.40
N TYR A 146 17.99 -5.33 4.95
CA TYR A 146 18.11 -6.71 4.44
C TYR A 146 17.39 -6.89 3.11
N TYR A 147 16.24 -6.22 2.90
CA TYR A 147 15.58 -6.20 1.60
C TYR A 147 16.49 -5.58 0.54
N ILE A 148 17.09 -4.43 0.83
CA ILE A 148 18.04 -3.75 -0.08
C ILE A 148 19.23 -4.66 -0.39
N GLU A 149 19.79 -5.33 0.62
CA GLU A 149 20.90 -6.26 0.43
C GLU A 149 20.50 -7.47 -0.42
N GLY A 150 19.38 -8.12 -0.13
CA GLY A 150 18.86 -9.25 -0.90
C GLY A 150 18.58 -8.89 -2.36
N MET A 151 17.99 -7.70 -2.58
CA MET A 151 17.76 -7.17 -3.92
C MET A 151 19.06 -7.06 -4.73
N LYS A 152 20.17 -6.60 -4.13
CA LYS A 152 21.47 -6.50 -4.84
C LYS A 152 21.94 -7.86 -5.37
N TYR A 153 21.81 -8.92 -4.60
CA TYR A 153 22.22 -10.26 -5.03
C TYR A 153 21.35 -10.76 -6.18
N PHE A 154 20.04 -10.61 -6.09
CA PHE A 154 19.11 -11.06 -7.13
C PHE A 154 19.25 -10.24 -8.41
N LEU A 155 19.39 -8.92 -8.32
CA LEU A 155 19.57 -8.06 -9.48
C LEU A 155 20.90 -8.34 -10.22
N LYS A 156 21.94 -8.76 -9.49
CA LYS A 156 23.21 -9.20 -10.07
C LYS A 156 23.06 -10.45 -10.95
N THR A 157 22.17 -11.39 -10.60
CA THR A 157 21.93 -12.57 -11.45
C THR A 157 21.17 -12.23 -12.73
N LEU A 158 20.48 -11.09 -12.74
CA LEU A 158 19.71 -10.57 -13.88
C LEU A 158 20.49 -9.57 -14.76
N ASP A 159 21.77 -9.33 -14.45
CA ASP A 159 22.58 -8.26 -15.05
C ASP A 159 21.86 -6.90 -15.05
N ARG A 160 21.33 -6.53 -13.87
CA ARG A 160 20.68 -5.24 -13.62
C ARG A 160 21.53 -4.38 -12.68
N LYS A 161 21.60 -3.09 -12.98
CA LYS A 161 22.43 -2.11 -12.27
C LYS A 161 21.62 -0.89 -11.89
N ASP A 162 22.07 -0.16 -10.88
CA ASP A 162 21.55 1.16 -10.53
C ASP A 162 20.04 1.20 -10.25
N ILE A 163 19.50 0.12 -9.67
CA ILE A 163 18.11 0.08 -9.18
C ILE A 163 18.09 0.47 -7.71
N SER A 164 17.15 1.33 -7.33
CA SER A 164 16.98 1.78 -5.94
C SER A 164 15.63 1.38 -5.36
N LEU A 165 15.61 1.10 -4.05
CA LEU A 165 14.39 0.94 -3.26
C LEU A 165 14.22 2.18 -2.36
N HIS A 166 13.11 2.87 -2.52
CA HIS A 166 12.72 4.05 -1.77
C HIS A 166 11.56 3.72 -0.84
N VAL A 167 11.71 4.08 0.44
CA VAL A 167 10.72 3.84 1.50
C VAL A 167 10.39 5.16 2.18
N PRO A 168 9.66 6.06 1.50
CA PRO A 168 9.52 7.46 1.93
C PRO A 168 8.79 7.60 3.28
N LEU A 169 7.95 6.64 3.66
CA LEU A 169 7.15 6.68 4.88
C LEU A 169 7.84 6.04 6.10
N ILE A 170 9.08 5.58 5.96
CA ILE A 170 9.80 4.80 6.99
C ILE A 170 9.96 5.54 8.34
N TYR A 171 9.93 6.87 8.33
CA TYR A 171 10.01 7.71 9.54
C TYR A 171 8.73 8.51 9.79
N ARG A 172 7.61 8.09 9.21
CA ARG A 172 6.30 8.75 9.35
C ARG A 172 5.35 7.91 10.18
N SER A 173 4.40 8.59 10.82
CA SER A 173 3.31 7.97 11.59
C SER A 173 2.05 7.85 10.73
N LYS A 174 1.06 7.09 11.23
CA LYS A 174 -0.25 7.00 10.58
C LYS A 174 -0.97 8.35 10.59
N ASP A 175 -0.79 9.14 11.64
CA ASP A 175 -1.35 10.49 11.72
C ASP A 175 -0.83 11.37 10.57
N TYR A 176 0.47 11.33 10.31
CA TYR A 176 1.04 12.09 9.19
C TYR A 176 0.38 11.72 7.85
N VAL A 177 0.18 10.43 7.60
CA VAL A 177 -0.43 9.95 6.35
C VAL A 177 -1.87 10.46 6.23
N ILE A 178 -2.70 10.24 7.25
CA ILE A 178 -4.11 10.65 7.22
C ILE A 178 -4.24 12.17 7.09
N GLN A 179 -3.41 12.93 7.79
CA GLN A 179 -3.38 14.40 7.68
C GLN A 179 -3.12 14.82 6.24
N LYS A 180 -2.10 14.25 5.59
CA LYS A 180 -1.77 14.55 4.19
C LYS A 180 -2.88 14.17 3.23
N LEU A 181 -3.55 13.04 3.46
CA LEU A 181 -4.70 12.62 2.66
C LEU A 181 -5.87 13.61 2.77
N PHE A 182 -6.10 14.21 3.95
CA PHE A 182 -7.10 15.27 4.12
C PHE A 182 -6.68 16.60 3.48
N GLU A 183 -5.42 17.00 3.65
CA GLU A 183 -4.86 18.22 3.05
C GLU A 183 -4.92 18.19 1.51
N TYR A 184 -4.72 17.01 0.92
CA TYR A 184 -4.77 16.80 -0.52
C TYR A 184 -6.17 16.46 -1.05
N ASP A 185 -7.15 16.32 -0.16
CA ASP A 185 -8.53 15.94 -0.48
C ASP A 185 -8.61 14.62 -1.27
N ILE A 186 -7.78 13.63 -0.87
CA ILE A 186 -7.72 12.31 -1.52
C ILE A 186 -8.03 11.14 -0.57
N TYR A 187 -8.41 11.42 0.68
CA TYR A 187 -8.68 10.40 1.69
C TYR A 187 -9.72 9.36 1.25
N ASP A 188 -10.79 9.80 0.59
CA ASP A 188 -11.90 8.95 0.16
C ASP A 188 -11.54 7.97 -0.96
N TYR A 189 -10.36 8.12 -1.58
CA TYR A 189 -9.86 7.20 -2.61
C TYR A 189 -8.99 6.07 -2.04
N THR A 190 -8.95 5.89 -0.73
CA THR A 190 -8.01 4.99 -0.07
C THR A 190 -8.68 3.84 0.68
N TRP A 191 -7.94 2.73 0.82
CA TRP A 191 -8.32 1.57 1.62
C TRP A 191 -7.36 1.37 2.80
N HIS A 192 -7.80 0.67 3.86
CA HIS A 192 -6.94 0.41 5.03
C HIS A 192 -7.25 -0.89 5.77
N CYS A 193 -8.21 -1.70 5.33
CA CYS A 193 -8.65 -2.89 6.08
C CYS A 193 -8.05 -4.19 5.52
N GLU A 194 -7.52 -5.03 6.40
CA GLU A 194 -6.89 -6.30 6.03
C GLU A 194 -7.87 -7.49 6.01
N THR A 195 -8.88 -7.47 6.89
CA THR A 195 -9.83 -8.58 7.05
C THR A 195 -11.28 -8.10 6.97
N PRO A 196 -11.69 -7.48 5.84
CA PRO A 196 -13.07 -7.01 5.69
C PRO A 196 -14.06 -8.17 5.71
N TYR A 197 -15.19 -7.98 6.40
CA TYR A 197 -16.33 -8.90 6.37
C TYR A 197 -17.18 -8.73 5.10
N GLU A 198 -17.18 -7.51 4.55
CA GLU A 198 -17.96 -7.11 3.37
C GLU A 198 -17.11 -6.22 2.46
N GLU A 199 -17.40 -6.26 1.16
CA GLU A 199 -16.65 -5.47 0.18
C GLU A 199 -16.81 -3.96 0.45
N ASN A 200 -15.68 -3.24 0.48
CA ASN A 200 -15.60 -1.80 0.74
C ASN A 200 -16.08 -1.34 2.13
N VAL A 201 -16.29 -2.28 3.06
CA VAL A 201 -16.64 -1.95 4.44
C VAL A 201 -15.49 -2.39 5.35
N PRO A 202 -14.77 -1.45 6.00
CA PRO A 202 -13.70 -1.83 6.92
C PRO A 202 -14.27 -2.65 8.10
N CYS A 203 -13.50 -3.63 8.58
CA CYS A 203 -13.92 -4.44 9.72
C CYS A 203 -13.89 -3.65 11.04
N LEU A 204 -13.07 -2.59 11.11
CA LEU A 204 -12.87 -1.76 12.30
C LEU A 204 -12.23 -2.51 13.50
N GLU A 205 -11.67 -3.69 13.26
CA GLU A 205 -11.14 -4.59 14.30
C GLU A 205 -9.70 -5.06 14.03
N CYS A 206 -9.32 -5.22 12.76
CA CYS A 206 -7.96 -5.61 12.40
C CYS A 206 -6.95 -4.54 12.81
N LYS A 207 -5.69 -4.93 13.02
CA LYS A 207 -4.62 -4.00 13.45
C LYS A 207 -4.56 -2.72 12.61
N PRO A 208 -4.54 -2.77 11.25
CA PRO A 208 -4.57 -1.55 10.45
C PRO A 208 -5.80 -0.67 10.63
N CYS A 209 -7.00 -1.27 10.79
CA CYS A 209 -8.20 -0.50 11.13
C CYS A 209 -8.10 0.17 12.49
N MET A 210 -7.59 -0.53 13.50
CA MET A 210 -7.47 0.00 14.85
C MET A 210 -6.42 1.12 14.91
N ASP A 211 -5.29 0.96 14.24
CA ASP A 211 -4.26 1.99 14.18
C ASP A 211 -4.75 3.22 13.40
N HIS A 212 -5.52 3.00 12.33
CA HIS A 212 -6.20 4.07 11.58
C HIS A 212 -7.23 4.81 12.44
N LEU A 213 -8.06 4.10 13.21
CA LEU A 213 -9.05 4.69 14.11
C LEU A 213 -8.41 5.47 15.27
N LYS A 214 -7.32 4.95 15.86
CA LYS A 214 -6.56 5.66 16.89
C LYS A 214 -6.03 6.98 16.36
N ALA A 215 -5.48 6.97 15.14
CA ALA A 215 -4.98 8.17 14.50
C ALA A 215 -6.09 9.21 14.25
N LEU A 216 -7.23 8.76 13.69
CA LEU A 216 -8.41 9.62 13.51
C LEU A 216 -8.93 10.18 14.85
N ALA A 217 -8.98 9.36 15.91
CA ALA A 217 -9.40 9.82 17.23
C ALA A 217 -8.46 10.88 17.81
N GLY A 218 -7.14 10.67 17.69
CA GLY A 218 -6.15 11.67 18.09
C GLY A 218 -6.32 12.99 17.35
N MET A 219 -6.53 12.96 16.03
CA MET A 219 -6.80 14.16 15.24
C MET A 219 -8.10 14.85 15.63
N ALA A 220 -9.18 14.09 15.82
CA ALA A 220 -10.49 14.63 16.15
C ALA A 220 -10.47 15.40 17.49
N GLU A 221 -9.63 15.01 18.44
CA GLU A 221 -9.51 15.68 19.74
C GLU A 221 -8.47 16.81 19.72
N PHE A 222 -7.31 16.61 19.09
CA PHE A 222 -6.11 17.42 19.35
C PHE A 222 -5.51 18.12 18.12
N HIS A 223 -6.06 17.92 16.91
CA HIS A 223 -5.49 18.56 15.71
C HIS A 223 -5.69 20.08 15.73
N GLU A 224 -4.66 20.84 15.35
CA GLU A 224 -4.67 22.32 15.40
C GLU A 224 -5.56 22.94 14.31
N ASP A 225 -5.63 22.30 13.14
CA ASP A 225 -6.52 22.70 12.05
C ASP A 225 -7.95 22.19 12.30
N ILE A 226 -8.90 23.12 12.44
CA ILE A 226 -10.31 22.88 12.73
C ILE A 226 -11.00 22.06 11.62
N GLU A 227 -10.64 22.25 10.36
CA GLU A 227 -11.29 21.53 9.25
C GLU A 227 -10.84 20.06 9.23
N ILE A 228 -9.56 19.81 9.51
CA ILE A 228 -9.05 18.44 9.69
C ILE A 228 -9.68 17.79 10.93
N GLN A 229 -9.79 18.53 12.03
CA GLN A 229 -10.43 18.07 13.25
C GLN A 229 -11.88 17.62 13.01
N LYS A 230 -12.66 18.42 12.26
CA LYS A 230 -14.04 18.07 11.88
C LYS A 230 -14.11 16.84 10.98
N LYS A 231 -13.31 16.77 9.91
CA LYS A 231 -13.24 15.59 9.02
C LYS A 231 -12.93 14.31 9.81
N ALA A 232 -11.95 14.38 10.71
CA ALA A 232 -11.59 13.25 11.56
C ALA A 232 -12.73 12.86 12.52
N ARG A 233 -13.39 13.84 13.15
CA ARG A 233 -14.52 13.62 14.07
C ARG A 233 -15.67 12.87 13.38
N GLU A 234 -16.07 13.31 12.19
CA GLU A 234 -17.14 12.67 11.43
C GLU A 234 -16.86 11.19 11.14
N LEU A 235 -15.61 10.88 10.77
CA LEU A 235 -15.18 9.51 10.50
C LEU A 235 -15.15 8.65 11.77
N VAL A 236 -14.71 9.20 12.90
CA VAL A 236 -14.72 8.51 14.20
C VAL A 236 -16.15 8.22 14.64
N ASP A 237 -17.06 9.19 14.53
CA ASP A 237 -18.45 9.02 14.96
C ASP A 237 -19.19 8.01 14.06
N LYS A 238 -18.91 8.03 12.75
CA LYS A 238 -19.38 6.99 11.82
C LYS A 238 -18.87 5.60 12.21
N ALA A 239 -17.58 5.47 12.55
CA ALA A 239 -17.00 4.21 12.97
C ALA A 239 -17.63 3.69 14.28
N LYS A 240 -17.82 4.58 15.28
CA LYS A 240 -18.51 4.24 16.54
C LYS A 240 -19.92 3.74 16.30
N PHE A 241 -20.67 4.39 15.41
CA PHE A 241 -22.02 3.95 15.05
C PHE A 241 -22.03 2.54 14.44
N VAL A 242 -21.10 2.25 13.54
CA VAL A 242 -20.96 0.91 12.91
C VAL A 242 -20.59 -0.16 13.95
N ILE A 243 -19.62 0.13 14.84
CA ILE A 243 -19.22 -0.78 15.91
C ILE A 243 -20.40 -1.07 16.85
N ALA A 244 -21.10 -0.02 17.30
CA ALA A 244 -22.24 -0.16 18.20
C ALA A 244 -23.38 -0.99 17.59
N LYS A 245 -23.65 -0.81 16.29
CA LYS A 245 -24.64 -1.60 15.56
C LYS A 245 -24.26 -3.09 15.54
N ARG A 246 -23.01 -3.41 15.21
CA ARG A 246 -22.52 -4.80 15.18
C ARG A 246 -22.51 -5.47 16.54
N SER A 247 -22.23 -4.73 17.62
CA SER A 247 -22.26 -5.29 18.98
C SER A 247 -23.68 -5.59 19.50
N ALA A 248 -24.72 -5.09 18.83
CA ALA A 248 -26.11 -5.33 19.19
C ALA A 248 -26.76 -6.49 18.42
N GLU A 249 -26.08 -7.03 17.40
CA GLU A 249 -26.47 -8.20 16.60
C GLU A 249 -25.83 -9.48 17.15
#